data_AF-A0A4R3JWM3-F1
#
_entry.id   AF-A0A4R3JWM3-F1
#
_cell.length_a   1.000
_cell.length_b   1.000
_cell.length_c   1.000
_cell.angle_alpha   90.00
_cell.angle_beta   90.00
_cell.angle_gamma   90.00
#
_symmetry.space_group_name_H-M   'P 1'
#
loop_
_entity.id
_entity.type
_entity.pdbx_description
1 polymer ?
#
loop_
_entity_poly.entity_id
_entity_poly.type
_entity_poly.pdbx_seq_one_letter_code
_entity_poly.pdbx_strand_id
1 'polypeptide(L)'
;MSQQAVIGLVSISDRASQGVYEDKGLPALKEWLGAALHNPVVFVERLIPDEQAVIEDTLKELADACGCCLVLTTGGTGPAPRDVTPEATLAVADKVLPGFGEQMRAVSLKYVPTAILSRQVGVTRGACLVLNLPGQPKAIKETLDGVFAAVPYCVDLIGGPYLETREEVVKAFRPKSAIKPR
;
A
#
# COMPACT_ATOMS: atom_id res chain seq x y z
N MET A 1 16.87 -18.52 -3.22
CA MET A 1 16.35 -17.62 -4.27
C MET A 1 15.09 -16.97 -3.72
N SER A 2 15.00 -15.64 -3.80
CA SER A 2 13.85 -14.90 -3.27
C SER A 2 12.56 -15.29 -3.99
N GLN A 3 11.47 -15.47 -3.24
CA GLN A 3 10.18 -15.83 -3.80
C GLN A 3 9.64 -14.68 -4.67
N GLN A 4 8.96 -15.01 -5.76
CA GLN A 4 8.26 -14.01 -6.56
C GLN A 4 7.13 -13.38 -5.73
N ALA A 5 7.01 -12.06 -5.78
CA ALA A 5 5.94 -11.32 -5.12
C ALA A 5 4.99 -10.72 -6.17
N VAL A 6 3.68 -10.87 -5.97
CA VAL A 6 2.66 -10.20 -6.77
C VAL A 6 2.14 -9.02 -5.94
N ILE A 7 2.27 -7.80 -6.46
CA ILE A 7 1.91 -6.57 -5.75
C ILE A 7 0.93 -5.76 -6.59
N GLY A 8 -0.24 -5.46 -6.01
CA GLY A 8 -1.26 -4.63 -6.62
C GLY A 8 -0.97 -3.16 -6.37
N LEU A 9 -1.06 -2.33 -7.41
CA LEU A 9 -0.89 -0.88 -7.30
C LEU A 9 -2.14 -0.21 -7.87
N VAL A 10 -2.81 0.61 -7.07
CA VAL A 10 -4.09 1.23 -7.45
C VAL A 10 -3.99 2.74 -7.33
N SER A 11 -4.02 3.44 -8.46
CA SER A 11 -4.20 4.89 -8.47
C SER A 11 -5.69 5.20 -8.61
N ILE A 12 -6.20 5.94 -7.62
CA ILE A 12 -7.62 6.28 -7.48
C ILE A 12 -7.73 7.78 -7.72
N SER A 13 -8.24 8.13 -8.89
CA SER A 13 -8.42 9.52 -9.30
C SER A 13 -9.38 9.63 -10.47
N ASP A 14 -10.46 10.40 -10.29
CA ASP A 14 -11.37 10.79 -11.37
C ASP A 14 -10.64 11.42 -12.54
N ARG A 15 -9.64 12.27 -12.25
CA ARG A 15 -8.96 13.06 -13.28
C ARG A 15 -7.90 12.24 -14.01
N ALA A 16 -7.15 11.40 -13.32
CA ALA A 16 -6.16 10.56 -13.98
C ALA A 16 -6.81 9.43 -14.79
N SER A 17 -7.88 8.82 -14.27
CA SER A 17 -8.64 7.79 -15.01
C SER A 17 -9.31 8.32 -16.28
N GLN A 18 -9.68 9.62 -16.31
CA GLN A 18 -10.21 10.30 -17.50
C GLN A 18 -9.10 10.84 -18.44
N GLY A 19 -7.82 10.66 -18.12
CA GLY A 19 -6.70 11.16 -18.92
C GLY A 19 -6.48 12.67 -18.85
N VAL A 20 -7.08 13.36 -17.87
CA VAL A 20 -6.95 14.82 -17.69
C VAL A 20 -5.58 15.19 -17.13
N TYR A 21 -4.98 14.32 -16.31
CA TYR A 21 -3.61 14.46 -15.82
C TYR A 21 -2.88 13.12 -15.86
N GLU A 22 -1.57 13.18 -16.07
CA GLU A 22 -0.67 12.02 -15.97
C GLU A 22 -0.62 11.50 -14.52
N ASP A 23 -0.80 10.19 -14.34
CA ASP A 23 -0.62 9.55 -13.05
C ASP A 23 0.87 9.53 -12.67
N LYS A 24 1.15 10.07 -11.48
CA LYS A 24 2.49 10.05 -10.88
C LYS A 24 2.59 9.09 -9.70
N GLY A 25 1.46 8.52 -9.26
CA GLY A 25 1.38 7.63 -8.12
C GLY A 25 1.95 6.25 -8.42
N LEU A 26 1.48 5.59 -9.48
CA LEU A 26 1.94 4.25 -9.86
C LEU A 26 3.44 4.23 -10.20
N PRO A 27 4.00 5.18 -10.99
CA PRO A 27 5.44 5.24 -11.22
C PRO A 27 6.24 5.36 -9.92
N ALA A 28 5.82 6.23 -8.98
CA ALA A 28 6.51 6.42 -7.71
C ALA A 28 6.50 5.16 -6.83
N LEU A 29 5.38 4.44 -6.79
CA LEU A 29 5.27 3.18 -6.06
C LEU A 29 6.17 2.10 -6.64
N LYS A 30 6.20 1.97 -7.98
CA LYS A 30 7.08 1.01 -8.67
C LYS A 30 8.55 1.30 -8.43
N GLU A 31 8.95 2.57 -8.55
CA GLU A 31 10.32 3.00 -8.31
C GLU A 31 10.76 2.67 -6.89
N TRP A 32 9.94 3.03 -5.90
CA TRP A 32 10.26 2.77 -4.49
C TRP A 32 10.35 1.26 -4.19
N LEU A 33 9.38 0.46 -4.65
CA LEU A 33 9.39 -0.99 -4.43
C LEU A 33 10.53 -1.69 -5.17
N GLY A 34 10.85 -1.25 -6.38
CA GLY A 34 11.97 -1.77 -7.16
C GLY A 34 13.33 -1.50 -6.51
N ALA A 35 13.47 -0.36 -5.82
CA ALA A 35 14.64 -0.07 -5.01
C ALA A 35 14.64 -0.86 -3.69
N ALA A 36 13.47 -1.04 -3.05
CA ALA A 36 13.37 -1.59 -1.71
C ALA A 36 13.45 -3.12 -1.64
N LEU A 37 13.08 -3.87 -2.68
CA LEU A 37 12.98 -5.33 -2.65
C LEU A 37 14.10 -6.03 -3.44
N HIS A 38 14.53 -7.19 -2.94
CA HIS A 38 15.35 -8.16 -3.69
C HIS A 38 14.49 -9.13 -4.51
N ASN A 39 13.22 -9.32 -4.11
CA ASN A 39 12.31 -10.22 -4.79
C ASN A 39 12.09 -9.82 -6.26
N PRO A 40 11.92 -10.79 -7.18
CA PRO A 40 11.25 -10.53 -8.45
C PRO A 40 9.81 -10.10 -8.17
N VAL A 41 9.41 -8.92 -8.64
CA VAL A 41 8.06 -8.37 -8.42
C VAL A 41 7.26 -8.37 -9.71
N VAL A 42 6.03 -8.87 -9.65
CA VAL A 42 5.00 -8.69 -10.68
C VAL A 42 4.04 -7.63 -10.19
N PHE A 43 3.99 -6.50 -10.87
CA PHE A 43 3.04 -5.44 -10.57
C PHE A 43 1.73 -5.67 -11.31
N VAL A 44 0.62 -5.57 -10.58
CA VAL A 44 -0.74 -5.58 -11.13
C VAL A 44 -1.33 -4.19 -10.93
N GLU A 45 -1.31 -3.39 -11.98
CA GLU A 45 -1.66 -1.96 -11.93
C GLU A 45 -3.13 -1.72 -12.26
N ARG A 46 -3.75 -0.77 -11.55
CA ARG A 46 -5.11 -0.29 -11.79
C ARG A 46 -5.13 1.23 -11.68
N LEU A 47 -5.77 1.88 -12.66
CA LEU A 47 -6.06 3.31 -12.64
C LEU A 47 -7.57 3.45 -12.75
N ILE A 48 -8.21 3.90 -11.67
CA ILE A 48 -9.68 3.84 -11.51
C ILE A 48 -10.23 5.16 -10.97
N PRO A 49 -11.52 5.47 -11.21
CA PRO A 49 -12.19 6.65 -10.65
C PRO A 49 -12.44 6.51 -9.14
N ASP A 50 -12.79 7.64 -8.50
CA ASP A 50 -13.16 7.74 -7.08
C ASP A 50 -14.60 7.22 -6.83
N GLU A 51 -14.84 5.95 -7.20
CA GLU A 51 -16.13 5.26 -7.11
C GLU A 51 -16.01 4.11 -6.11
N GLN A 52 -16.67 4.18 -4.96
CA GLN A 52 -16.47 3.24 -3.86
C GLN A 52 -16.62 1.77 -4.30
N ALA A 53 -17.69 1.45 -5.03
CA ALA A 53 -17.92 0.08 -5.54
C ALA A 53 -16.80 -0.42 -6.46
N VAL A 54 -16.29 0.45 -7.34
CA VAL A 54 -15.18 0.12 -8.25
C VAL A 54 -13.90 -0.14 -7.46
N ILE A 55 -13.62 0.66 -6.43
CA ILE A 55 -12.45 0.48 -5.56
C ILE A 55 -12.59 -0.85 -4.80
N GLU A 56 -13.74 -1.13 -4.20
CA GLU A 56 -13.99 -2.39 -3.49
C GLU A 56 -13.77 -3.60 -4.38
N ASP A 57 -14.36 -3.62 -5.57
CA ASP A 57 -14.25 -4.75 -6.49
C ASP A 57 -12.82 -4.91 -7.00
N THR A 58 -12.11 -3.81 -7.25
CA THR A 58 -10.68 -3.83 -7.60
C THR A 58 -9.83 -4.42 -6.47
N LEU A 59 -10.06 -4.02 -5.22
CA LEU A 59 -9.31 -4.54 -4.08
C LEU A 59 -9.57 -6.04 -3.86
N LYS A 60 -10.83 -6.50 -4.02
CA LYS A 60 -11.18 -7.92 -3.98
C LYS A 60 -10.49 -8.69 -5.11
N GLU A 61 -10.55 -8.19 -6.34
CA GLU A 61 -9.94 -8.81 -7.52
C GLU A 61 -8.43 -8.98 -7.35
N LEU A 62 -7.74 -7.94 -6.87
CA LEU A 62 -6.29 -7.98 -6.64
C LEU A 62 -5.91 -8.98 -5.53
N ALA A 63 -6.63 -8.98 -4.41
CA ALA A 63 -6.33 -9.88 -3.29
C ALA A 63 -6.70 -11.33 -3.59
N ASP A 64 -7.90 -11.57 -4.12
CA ASP A 64 -8.50 -12.91 -4.18
C ASP A 64 -8.20 -13.63 -5.50
N ALA A 65 -8.19 -12.90 -6.62
CA ALA A 65 -8.03 -13.49 -7.95
C ALA A 65 -6.60 -13.35 -8.48
N CYS A 66 -5.98 -12.18 -8.33
CA CYS A 66 -4.59 -11.96 -8.76
C CYS A 66 -3.57 -12.55 -7.76
N GLY A 67 -3.97 -12.85 -6.53
CA GLY A 67 -3.08 -13.39 -5.49
C GLY A 67 -2.04 -12.37 -5.02
N CYS A 68 -2.37 -11.08 -5.02
CA CYS A 68 -1.48 -10.05 -4.50
C CYS A 68 -1.22 -10.28 -3.01
N CYS A 69 0.06 -10.26 -2.60
CA CYS A 69 0.40 -10.30 -1.16
C CYS A 69 0.38 -8.92 -0.50
N LEU A 70 0.48 -7.88 -1.33
CA LEU A 70 0.44 -6.48 -0.93
C LEU A 70 -0.36 -5.70 -1.98
N VAL A 71 -1.26 -4.85 -1.55
CA VAL A 71 -1.93 -3.85 -2.38
C VAL A 71 -1.67 -2.47 -1.80
N LEU A 72 -1.16 -1.57 -2.64
CA LEU A 72 -0.93 -0.17 -2.28
C LEU A 72 -1.87 0.71 -3.10
N THR A 73 -2.71 1.48 -2.42
CA THR A 73 -3.55 2.48 -3.09
C THR A 73 -2.94 3.88 -2.94
N THR A 74 -3.22 4.77 -3.88
CA THR A 74 -2.83 6.18 -3.83
C THR A 74 -3.99 7.04 -4.32
N GLY A 75 -4.36 8.07 -3.53
CA GLY A 75 -5.49 8.96 -3.82
C GLY A 75 -6.77 8.64 -3.04
N GLY A 76 -7.66 9.64 -2.96
CA GLY A 76 -8.99 9.49 -2.37
C GLY A 76 -9.06 9.29 -0.86
N THR A 77 -8.07 9.77 -0.08
CA THR A 77 -7.98 9.53 1.39
C THR A 77 -8.11 10.78 2.27
N GLY A 78 -8.49 11.92 1.70
CA GLY A 78 -8.71 13.15 2.43
C GLY A 78 -10.14 13.26 3.00
N PRO A 79 -10.53 14.46 3.46
CA PRO A 79 -11.86 14.71 4.00
C PRO A 79 -12.90 15.12 2.95
N ALA A 80 -12.53 15.18 1.66
CA ALA A 80 -13.46 15.64 0.62
C ALA A 80 -14.56 14.59 0.38
N PRO A 81 -15.78 14.98 -0.04
CA PRO A 81 -16.88 14.02 -0.24
C PRO A 81 -16.60 12.92 -1.28
N ARG A 82 -15.69 13.16 -2.23
CA ARG A 82 -15.25 12.17 -3.23
C ARG A 82 -14.17 11.22 -2.69
N ASP A 83 -13.54 11.54 -1.56
CA ASP A 83 -12.45 10.74 -0.98
C ASP A 83 -13.01 9.51 -0.25
N VAL A 84 -13.31 8.46 -1.01
CA VAL A 84 -13.98 7.23 -0.54
C VAL A 84 -13.06 6.01 -0.47
N THR A 85 -11.76 6.18 -0.69
CA THR A 85 -10.78 5.07 -0.65
C THR A 85 -10.75 4.36 0.71
N PRO A 86 -10.74 5.06 1.86
CA PRO A 86 -10.76 4.38 3.16
C PRO A 86 -12.05 3.59 3.40
N GLU A 87 -13.21 4.10 3.00
CA GLU A 87 -14.50 3.42 3.08
C GLU A 87 -14.47 2.10 2.30
N ALA A 88 -14.03 2.15 1.04
CA ALA A 88 -13.89 0.95 0.21
C ALA A 88 -12.89 -0.05 0.81
N THR A 89 -11.76 0.45 1.35
CA THR A 89 -10.73 -0.40 1.98
C THR A 89 -11.27 -1.11 3.22
N LEU A 90 -12.04 -0.40 4.06
CA LEU A 90 -12.66 -0.98 5.25
C LEU A 90 -13.79 -1.96 4.90
N ALA A 91 -14.56 -1.70 3.84
CA ALA A 91 -15.65 -2.57 3.40
C ALA A 91 -15.18 -3.96 2.96
N VAL A 92 -13.95 -4.08 2.46
CA VAL A 92 -13.37 -5.36 1.99
C VAL A 92 -12.45 -6.04 3.02
N ALA A 93 -12.29 -5.43 4.20
CA ALA A 93 -11.32 -5.86 5.21
C ALA A 93 -11.81 -7.07 6.02
N ASP A 94 -10.93 -8.04 6.21
CA ASP A 94 -11.13 -9.10 7.22
C ASP A 94 -10.68 -8.62 8.61
N LYS A 95 -9.58 -7.86 8.68
CA LYS A 95 -9.09 -7.22 9.90
C LYS A 95 -8.52 -5.84 9.61
N VAL A 96 -8.81 -4.89 10.49
CA VAL A 96 -8.21 -3.55 10.46
C VAL A 96 -6.92 -3.54 11.27
N LEU A 97 -5.89 -2.88 10.75
CA LEU A 97 -4.60 -2.68 11.40
C LEU A 97 -4.42 -1.18 11.71
N PRO A 98 -5.07 -0.65 12.78
CA PRO A 98 -5.13 0.79 13.05
C PRO A 98 -3.75 1.46 13.19
N GLY A 99 -2.75 0.71 13.67
CA GLY A 99 -1.37 1.18 13.83
C GLY A 99 -0.72 1.68 12.53
N PHE A 100 -1.14 1.17 11.35
CA PHE A 100 -0.67 1.73 10.08
C PHE A 100 -1.19 3.16 9.88
N GLY A 101 -2.49 3.39 10.06
CA GLY A 101 -3.06 4.74 9.92
C GLY A 101 -2.47 5.73 10.91
N GLU A 102 -2.27 5.30 12.16
CA GLU A 102 -1.61 6.09 13.21
C GLU A 102 -0.19 6.49 12.81
N GLN A 103 0.62 5.52 12.38
CA GLN A 103 2.01 5.76 12.02
C GLN A 103 2.15 6.60 10.74
N MET A 104 1.33 6.36 9.71
CA MET A 104 1.34 7.15 8.48
C MET A 104 1.01 8.63 8.75
N ARG A 105 0.03 8.90 9.62
CA ARG A 105 -0.28 10.26 10.07
C ARG A 105 0.87 10.86 10.88
N ALA A 106 1.45 10.10 11.81
CA ALA A 106 2.57 10.57 12.63
C ALA A 106 3.81 10.92 11.80
N VAL A 107 4.11 10.14 10.76
CA VAL A 107 5.18 10.44 9.78
C VAL A 107 4.86 11.73 9.04
N SER A 108 3.65 11.83 8.47
CA SER A 108 3.23 13.01 7.69
C SER A 108 3.19 14.30 8.51
N LEU A 109 2.86 14.21 9.80
CA LEU A 109 2.76 15.36 10.70
C LEU A 109 4.11 16.06 10.95
N LYS A 110 5.23 15.37 10.69
CA LYS A 110 6.58 15.96 10.71
C LYS A 110 6.79 16.98 9.58
N TYR A 111 5.99 16.91 8.52
CA TYR A 111 6.13 17.72 7.32
C TYR A 111 4.99 18.73 7.16
N VAL A 112 3.75 18.31 7.45
CA VAL A 112 2.56 19.13 7.24
C VAL A 112 1.56 19.03 8.41
N PRO A 113 1.08 20.16 8.98
CA PRO A 113 0.08 20.14 10.05
C PRO A 113 -1.26 19.51 9.65
N THR A 114 -1.61 19.58 8.36
CA THR A 114 -2.85 19.01 7.80
C THR A 114 -2.84 17.49 7.72
N ALA A 115 -1.74 16.82 8.09
CA ALA A 115 -1.66 15.35 8.17
C ALA A 115 -2.77 14.72 9.03
N ILE A 116 -3.29 15.46 10.01
CA ILE A 116 -4.40 15.01 10.87
C ILE A 116 -5.72 14.78 10.10
N LEU A 117 -5.87 15.37 8.90
CA LEU A 117 -7.05 15.20 8.06
C LEU A 117 -7.02 13.90 7.24
N SER A 118 -5.88 13.20 7.21
CA SER A 118 -5.73 11.95 6.47
C SER A 118 -6.55 10.84 7.09
N ARG A 119 -7.37 10.19 6.26
CA ARG A 119 -8.19 9.04 6.62
C ARG A 119 -7.58 7.71 6.21
N GLN A 120 -6.29 7.69 5.86
CA GLN A 120 -5.57 6.48 5.47
C GLN A 120 -5.66 5.38 6.52
N VAL A 121 -5.83 4.14 6.05
CA VAL A 121 -5.90 2.94 6.86
C VAL A 121 -5.04 1.82 6.27
N GLY A 122 -4.74 0.81 7.11
CA GLY A 122 -4.19 -0.47 6.70
C GLY A 122 -5.10 -1.60 7.14
N VAL A 123 -5.30 -2.60 6.28
CA VAL A 123 -6.18 -3.74 6.54
C VAL A 123 -5.60 -5.02 5.96
N THR A 124 -6.08 -6.18 6.41
CA THR A 124 -5.80 -7.46 5.77
C THR A 124 -7.05 -7.99 5.08
N ARG A 125 -6.86 -8.63 3.93
CA ARG A 125 -7.86 -9.45 3.23
C ARG A 125 -7.20 -10.75 2.80
N GLY A 126 -7.61 -11.88 3.37
CA GLY A 126 -6.93 -13.16 3.19
C GLY A 126 -5.43 -13.06 3.50
N ALA A 127 -4.59 -13.44 2.53
CA ALA A 127 -3.14 -13.34 2.59
C ALA A 127 -2.58 -12.02 2.02
N CYS A 128 -3.42 -11.01 1.81
CA CYS A 128 -3.06 -9.70 1.28
C CYS A 128 -3.10 -8.62 2.36
N LEU A 129 -2.02 -7.84 2.46
CA LEU A 129 -2.01 -6.56 3.17
C LEU A 129 -2.44 -5.45 2.22
N VAL A 130 -3.37 -4.59 2.62
CA VAL A 130 -3.80 -3.41 1.84
C VAL A 130 -3.46 -2.14 2.63
N LEU A 131 -2.74 -1.21 2.02
CA LEU A 131 -2.39 0.09 2.63
C LEU A 131 -2.82 1.25 1.73
N ASN A 132 -3.45 2.27 2.31
CA ASN A 132 -3.75 3.51 1.60
C ASN A 132 -2.64 4.54 1.79
N LEU A 133 -2.04 5.00 0.70
CA LEU A 133 -0.92 5.92 0.70
C LEU A 133 -1.34 7.31 0.19
N PRO A 134 -0.50 8.36 0.44
CA PRO A 134 -0.77 9.70 -0.08
C PRO A 134 -0.76 9.74 -1.62
N GLY A 135 -1.32 10.82 -2.19
CA GLY A 135 -1.35 11.04 -3.64
C GLY A 135 -0.07 11.61 -4.26
N GLN A 136 0.81 12.24 -3.46
CA GLN A 136 2.00 12.91 -3.98
C GLN A 136 3.23 11.99 -3.91
N PRO A 137 4.06 11.86 -4.97
CA PRO A 137 5.24 11.00 -4.99
C PRO A 137 6.19 11.16 -3.79
N LYS A 138 6.45 12.41 -3.40
CA LYS A 138 7.27 12.71 -2.22
C LYS A 138 6.67 12.13 -0.94
N ALA A 139 5.37 12.36 -0.72
CA ALA A 139 4.67 11.89 0.46
C ALA A 139 4.51 10.35 0.47
N ILE A 140 4.37 9.72 -0.71
CA ILE A 140 4.40 8.26 -0.85
C ILE A 140 5.72 7.71 -0.31
N LYS A 141 6.85 8.25 -0.79
CA LYS A 141 8.17 7.82 -0.33
C LYS A 141 8.34 8.02 1.17
N GLU A 142 8.05 9.20 1.70
CA GLU A 142 8.17 9.51 3.13
C GLU A 142 7.31 8.57 3.99
N THR A 143 6.10 8.25 3.53
CA THR A 143 5.19 7.33 4.22
C THR A 143 5.73 5.91 4.21
N LEU A 144 6.17 5.40 3.06
CA LEU A 144 6.72 4.05 2.92
C LEU A 144 8.01 3.89 3.75
N ASP A 145 8.91 4.86 3.72
CA ASP A 145 10.12 4.88 4.56
C ASP A 145 9.77 4.76 6.06
N GLY A 146 8.61 5.28 6.48
CA GLY A 146 8.14 5.29 7.86
C GLY A 146 7.36 4.05 8.33
N VAL A 147 6.82 3.23 7.41
CA VAL A 147 5.95 2.08 7.78
C VAL A 147 6.39 0.74 7.19
N PHE A 148 7.18 0.73 6.13
CA PHE A 148 7.43 -0.50 5.37
C PHE A 148 8.29 -1.51 6.11
N ALA A 149 9.05 -1.10 7.13
CA ALA A 149 9.83 -2.02 7.96
C ALA A 149 8.97 -3.12 8.63
N ALA A 150 7.67 -2.87 8.83
CA ALA A 150 6.72 -3.84 9.38
C ALA A 150 6.02 -4.70 8.31
N VAL A 151 6.03 -4.27 7.05
CA VAL A 151 5.26 -4.89 5.96
C VAL A 151 5.70 -6.34 5.70
N PRO A 152 7.00 -6.66 5.51
CA PRO A 152 7.44 -8.03 5.25
C PRO A 152 7.01 -9.03 6.32
N TYR A 153 7.11 -8.68 7.59
CA TYR A 153 6.69 -9.57 8.67
C TYR A 153 5.17 -9.70 8.76
N CYS A 154 4.43 -8.61 8.49
CA CYS A 154 2.97 -8.70 8.39
C CYS A 154 2.54 -9.66 7.28
N VAL A 155 3.19 -9.61 6.12
CA VAL A 155 2.94 -10.53 4.99
C VAL A 155 3.26 -11.98 5.38
N ASP A 156 4.36 -12.22 6.11
CA ASP A 156 4.67 -13.55 6.63
C ASP A 156 3.53 -14.10 7.53
N LEU A 157 3.01 -13.26 8.45
CA LEU A 157 1.98 -13.64 9.42
C LEU A 157 0.63 -13.98 8.80
N ILE A 158 0.30 -13.37 7.66
CA ILE A 158 -0.96 -13.63 6.93
C ILE A 158 -0.80 -14.72 5.86
N GLY A 159 0.36 -15.38 5.80
CA GLY A 159 0.59 -16.51 4.90
C GLY A 159 1.04 -16.14 3.48
N GLY A 160 1.53 -14.91 3.29
CA GLY A 160 2.10 -14.46 2.02
C GLY A 160 3.55 -14.92 1.80
N PRO A 161 4.18 -14.49 0.68
CA PRO A 161 5.56 -14.80 0.35
C PRO A 161 6.53 -14.07 1.29
N TYR A 162 7.73 -14.63 1.43
CA TYR A 162 8.79 -14.00 2.22
C TYR A 162 9.42 -12.82 1.45
N LEU A 163 9.04 -11.60 1.83
CA LEU A 163 9.58 -10.38 1.22
C LEU A 163 10.96 -10.05 1.81
N GLU A 164 11.96 -9.94 0.94
CA GLU A 164 13.35 -9.62 1.26
C GLU A 164 13.65 -8.18 0.85
N THR A 165 13.98 -7.34 1.83
CA THR A 165 14.28 -5.93 1.59
C THR A 165 15.78 -5.67 1.46
N ARG A 166 16.14 -4.64 0.69
CA ARG A 166 17.48 -4.10 0.61
C ARG A 166 17.72 -3.19 1.81
N GLU A 167 18.64 -3.55 2.71
CA GLU A 167 18.84 -2.83 3.98
C GLU A 167 19.26 -1.36 3.77
N GLU A 168 19.88 -1.03 2.64
CA GLU A 168 20.25 0.33 2.25
C GLU A 168 19.04 1.24 1.96
N VAL A 169 17.88 0.66 1.63
CA VAL A 169 16.62 1.39 1.41
C VAL A 169 15.72 1.28 2.64
N VAL A 170 15.46 0.04 3.08
CA VAL A 170 14.61 -0.21 4.25
C VAL A 170 15.01 -1.52 4.92
N LYS A 171 15.30 -1.43 6.22
CA LYS A 171 15.56 -2.60 7.05
C LYS A 171 14.26 -3.15 7.61
N ALA A 172 13.76 -4.22 7.00
CA ALA A 172 12.60 -4.94 7.52
C ALA A 172 12.91 -5.55 8.89
N PHE A 173 11.98 -5.40 9.83
CA PHE A 173 12.08 -6.02 11.14
C PHE A 173 11.33 -7.35 11.16
N ARG A 174 12.03 -8.40 11.60
CA ARG A 174 11.44 -9.72 11.93
C ARG A 174 11.92 -10.14 13.32
N PRO A 175 11.03 -10.63 14.20
CA PRO A 175 11.45 -11.27 15.44
C PRO A 175 12.41 -12.42 15.15
N LYS A 176 13.34 -12.70 16.08
CA LYS A 176 14.41 -13.70 15.88
C LYS A 176 13.90 -15.07 15.43
N SER A 177 12.72 -15.49 15.90
CA SER A 177 12.08 -16.76 15.54
C SER A 177 11.54 -16.80 14.11
N ALA A 178 11.34 -15.66 13.45
CA ALA A 178 10.78 -15.55 12.10
C ALA A 178 11.84 -15.29 11.02
N ILE A 179 13.12 -15.13 11.40
CA ILE A 179 14.21 -14.92 10.45
C ILE A 179 14.54 -16.26 9.79
N LYS A 180 14.35 -16.35 8.47
CA LYS A 180 14.77 -17.52 7.70
C LYS A 180 16.30 -17.53 7.53
N PRO A 181 16.97 -18.69 7.67
CA PRO A 181 18.38 -18.81 7.33
C PRO A 181 18.59 -18.46 5.85
N ARG A 182 19.66 -17.71 5.56
CA ARG A 182 20.06 -17.31 4.20
C ARG A 182 20.55 -18.51 3.39
#